data_AF-A0A0G3CBY1-F1
#
_entry.id   AF-A0A0G3CBY1-F1
#
_cell.length_a   1.000
_cell.length_b   1.000
_cell.length_c   1.000
_cell.angle_alpha   90.00
_cell.angle_beta   90.00
_cell.angle_gamma   90.00
#
_symmetry.space_group_name_H-M   'P 1'
#
loop_
_entity.id
_entity.type
_entity.pdbx_description
1 polymer ?
#
loop_
_entity_poly.entity_id
_entity_poly.type
_entity_poly.pdbx_seq_one_letter_code
_entity_poly.pdbx_strand_id
1 'polypeptide(L)' 'MNCNELRAGQTLVCERCGLELKVVNECTNDSCSVGCTGDMDCCGEPMKLKE' A
#
# COMPACT_ATOMS: atom_id res chain seq x y z
N MET A 1 0.35 2.18 -7.31
CA MET A 1 -0.12 2.99 -6.17
C MET A 1 1.08 3.25 -5.27
N ASN A 2 1.44 4.51 -5.06
CA ASN A 2 2.66 4.81 -4.32
C ASN A 2 2.39 4.73 -2.81
N CYS A 3 3.32 4.12 -2.09
CA CYS A 3 3.24 3.96 -0.64
C CYS A 3 3.14 5.30 0.13
N ASN A 4 3.65 6.40 -0.44
CA ASN A 4 3.51 7.75 0.12
C ASN A 4 2.07 8.29 0.07
N GLU A 5 1.21 7.71 -0.76
CA GLU A 5 -0.20 8.11 -0.88
C GLU A 5 -1.10 7.33 0.10
N LEU A 6 -0.54 6.31 0.77
CA LEU A 6 -1.25 5.48 1.72
C LEU A 6 -1.34 6.15 3.08
N ARG A 7 -2.56 6.18 3.62
CA ARG A 7 -2.89 6.73 4.94
C ARG A 7 -3.16 5.63 5.95
N ALA A 8 -2.85 5.93 7.21
CA ALA A 8 -3.10 5.00 8.30
C ALA A 8 -4.60 4.67 8.37
N GLY A 9 -4.90 3.38 8.52
CA GLY A 9 -6.27 2.87 8.53
C GLY A 9 -6.81 2.43 7.17
N GLN A 10 -6.20 2.83 6.05
CA GLN A 10 -6.57 2.33 4.73
C GLN A 10 -6.26 0.82 4.61
N THR A 11 -7.05 0.13 3.80
CA THR A 11 -6.85 -1.29 3.51
C THR A 11 -6.66 -1.49 2.02
N LEU A 12 -5.62 -2.23 1.66
CA LEU A 12 -5.33 -2.69 0.31
C LEU A 12 -5.82 -4.12 0.16
N VAL A 13 -6.41 -4.45 -0.99
CA VAL A 13 -6.86 -5.79 -1.31
C VAL A 13 -6.26 -6.26 -2.62
N CYS A 14 -5.80 -7.51 -2.63
CA CYS A 14 -5.46 -8.24 -3.84
C CYS A 14 -6.69 -9.05 -4.29
N GLU A 15 -7.30 -8.67 -5.40
CA GLU A 15 -8.50 -9.35 -5.92
C GLU A 15 -8.21 -10.76 -6.45
N ARG A 16 -6.95 -11.11 -6.75
CA ARG A 16 -6.59 -12.46 -7.24
C ARG A 16 -6.61 -13.52 -6.16
N CYS A 17 -6.00 -13.22 -5.01
CA CYS A 17 -5.80 -14.19 -3.93
C CYS A 17 -6.62 -13.88 -2.68
N GLY A 18 -7.28 -12.71 -2.62
CA GLY A 18 -8.06 -12.25 -1.47
C GLY A 18 -7.21 -11.72 -0.31
N LEU A 19 -5.91 -11.48 -0.51
CA LEU A 19 -5.03 -10.93 0.53
C LEU A 19 -5.41 -9.48 0.85
N GLU A 20 -5.55 -9.18 2.13
CA GLU A 20 -5.82 -7.82 2.63
C GLU A 20 -4.62 -7.31 3.45
N LEU A 21 -4.17 -6.09 3.16
CA LEU A 21 -3.11 -5.40 3.90
C LEU A 21 -3.66 -4.11 4.48
N LYS A 22 -3.57 -3.94 5.80
CA LYS A 22 -3.96 -2.69 6.47
C LYS A 22 -2.75 -1.82 6.71
N VAL A 23 -2.85 -0.55 6.34
CA VAL A 23 -1.85 0.46 6.60
C VAL A 23 -1.93 0.81 8.09
N VAL A 24 -0.95 0.35 8.87
CA VAL A 24 -0.91 0.60 10.33
C VAL A 24 -0.20 1.90 10.69
N ASN A 25 0.71 2.37 9.82
CA ASN A 25 1.43 3.62 9.95
C ASN A 25 1.56 4.25 8.56
N GLU A 26 1.40 5.56 8.48
CA GLU A 26 1.60 6.33 7.26
C GLU A 26 2.96 7.01 7.22
N CYS A 27 3.46 7.23 6.01
CA CYS A 27 4.68 7.99 5.80
C CYS A 27 4.39 9.49 5.99
N THR A 28 4.80 10.05 7.12
CA THR A 28 4.60 11.48 7.42
C THR A 28 5.79 12.36 7.07
N ASN A 29 6.97 11.78 6.81
CA ASN A 29 8.23 12.50 6.61
C ASN A 29 8.97 12.00 5.34
N ASP A 30 9.79 12.87 4.73
CA ASP A 30 10.70 12.57 3.60
C ASP A 30 11.73 11.46 3.87
N SER A 31 11.88 10.99 5.11
CA SER A 31 12.71 9.82 5.40
C SER A 31 12.06 8.50 4.94
N CYS A 32 10.75 8.49 4.78
CA CYS A 32 9.96 7.30 4.44
C CYS A 32 9.98 7.01 2.93
N SER A 33 10.22 8.04 2.11
CA SER A 33 10.31 7.94 0.64
C SER A 33 11.56 7.21 0.16
N VAL A 34 12.57 6.99 1.01
CA VAL A 34 13.80 6.25 0.67
C VAL A 34 13.58 4.73 0.65
N GLY A 35 12.61 4.21 1.42
CA GLY A 35 12.33 2.77 1.52
C GLY A 35 11.09 2.31 0.75
N CYS A 36 10.18 3.23 0.42
CA CYS A 36 8.91 2.94 -0.23
C CYS A 36 8.90 3.49 -1.67
N THR A 37 9.73 2.91 -2.52
CA THR A 37 9.95 3.34 -3.92
C THR A 37 9.28 2.44 -4.97
N GLY A 38 8.32 1.61 -4.58
CA GLY A 38 7.65 0.67 -5.47
C GLY A 38 6.13 0.72 -5.37
N ASP A 39 5.48 0.28 -6.45
CA ASP A 39 4.06 -0.06 -6.45
C ASP A 39 3.82 -1.25 -5.47
N MET A 40 2.76 -1.14 -4.67
CA MET A 40 2.30 -2.25 -3.82
C MET A 40 1.69 -3.34 -4.70
N ASP A 41 2.54 -4.24 -5.21
CA ASP A 41 2.13 -5.34 -6.08
C ASP A 41 1.92 -6.64 -5.30
N CYS A 42 0.85 -7.36 -5.62
CA CYS A 42 0.56 -8.69 -5.12
C CYS A 42 0.11 -9.58 -6.29
N CYS A 43 0.67 -10.79 -6.41
CA CYS A 43 0.38 -11.72 -7.51
C CYS A 43 0.69 -11.18 -8.92
N GLY A 44 1.65 -10.25 -9.02
CA GLY A 44 2.06 -9.62 -10.28
C GLY A 44 1.13 -8.52 -10.78
N GLU A 45 0.20 -8.04 -9.94
CA GLU A 45 -0.68 -6.90 -10.22
C GLU A 45 -0.66 -5.91 -9.04
N PRO A 46 -0.87 -4.62 -9.30
CA PRO A 46 -0.99 -3.62 -8.24
C PRO A 46 -2.23 -3.89 -7.40
N MET A 47 -2.07 -3.84 -6.07
CA MET A 47 -3.17 -3.93 -5.12
C MET A 47 -4.09 -2.71 -5.22
N LYS A 48 -5.37 -2.92 -4.89
CA LYS A 48 -6.39 -1.86 -4.90
C LYS A 48 -6.72 -1.40 -3.49
N LEU A 49 -7.07 -0.12 -3.33
CA LEU A 49 -7.68 0.37 -2.11
C LEU A 49 -9.09 -0.21 -1.98
N LYS A 50 -9.37 -0.79 -0.82
CA LYS A 50 -10.71 -1.23 -0.44
C LYS A 50 -11.50 -0.01 0.01
N GLU A 51 -12.61 0.28 -0.66
CA GLU A 51 -13.57 1.35 -0.28
C GLU A 51 -14.18 1.12 1.10
#